data_AF-A0A358U7L1-F1
#
_entry.id   AF-A0A358U7L1-F1
#
_cell.length_a   1.000
_cell.length_b   1.000
_cell.length_c   1.000
_cell.angle_alpha   90.00
_cell.angle_beta   90.00
_cell.angle_gamma   90.00
#
_symmetry.space_group_name_H-M   'P 1'
#
loop_
_entity.id
_entity.type
_entity.pdbx_description
1 polymer ?
#
loop_
_entity_poly.entity_id
_entity_poly.type
_entity_poly.pdbx_seq_one_letter_code
_entity_poly.pdbx_strand_id
1 'polypeptide(L)'
;MFTIASNTVINYHKRERCKTEPIDFGKVELKYHLEDLIIDRELKELLLKAIMCLEERQENIIALKFGACLTNRQIAGLMRLTESNVGTILYRSLKKLKDILKEQGVVS
;
A
#
# COMPACT_ATOMS: atom_id res chain seq x y z
N MET A 1 12.85 18.98 5.33
CA MET A 1 13.82 18.36 6.25
C MET A 1 13.21 18.27 7.64
N PHE A 2 12.75 17.09 8.05
CA PHE A 2 12.50 16.77 9.45
C PHE A 2 13.29 15.51 9.77
N THR A 3 14.50 15.76 10.25
CA THR A 3 15.54 14.77 10.59
C THR A 3 15.43 14.52 12.09
N ILE A 4 15.37 13.23 12.48
CA ILE A 4 15.58 12.71 13.85
C ILE A 4 14.35 12.82 14.79
N ALA A 5 13.35 11.96 14.54
CA ALA A 5 12.48 11.44 15.62
C ALA A 5 11.75 10.14 15.23
N SER A 6 11.59 9.85 13.94
CA SER A 6 10.78 8.71 13.48
C SER A 6 11.51 7.36 13.44
N ASN A 7 12.85 7.34 13.51
CA ASN A 7 13.62 6.11 13.24
C ASN A 7 13.60 5.08 14.39
N THR A 8 13.25 5.48 15.62
CA THR A 8 13.32 4.58 16.79
C THR A 8 12.09 3.69 16.91
N VAL A 9 10.92 4.14 16.44
CA VAL A 9 9.65 3.39 16.58
C VAL A 9 9.45 2.39 15.43
N ILE A 10 10.11 2.61 14.28
CA ILE A 10 10.03 1.74 13.10
C ILE A 10 10.75 0.39 13.33
N ASN A 11 11.69 0.31 14.28
CA ASN A 11 12.54 -0.87 14.44
C ASN A 11 11.95 -2.00 15.32
N TYR A 12 10.78 -1.83 15.92
CA TYR A 12 10.24 -2.86 16.83
C TYR A 12 9.45 -3.98 16.13
N HIS A 13 8.92 -3.76 14.92
CA HIS A 13 8.01 -4.73 14.26
C HIS A 13 8.52 -5.35 12.96
N LYS A 14 9.75 -5.04 12.52
CA LYS A 14 10.31 -5.58 11.26
C LYS A 14 10.83 -7.01 11.37
N ARG A 15 10.90 -7.59 12.59
CA ARG A 15 11.64 -8.83 12.85
C ARG A 15 10.87 -10.14 12.73
N GLU A 16 9.54 -10.14 12.58
CA GLU A 16 8.76 -11.39 12.72
C GLU A 16 7.90 -11.85 11.53
N ARG A 17 7.81 -11.14 10.38
CA ARG A 17 6.87 -11.57 9.31
C ARG A 17 7.35 -11.49 7.86
N CYS A 18 8.67 -11.50 7.61
CA CYS A 18 9.19 -11.72 6.25
C CYS A 18 9.68 -13.16 6.11
N LYS A 19 8.79 -14.08 5.73
CA LYS A 19 9.15 -15.35 5.11
C LYS A 19 8.71 -15.30 3.65
N THR A 20 9.61 -14.91 2.77
CA THR A 20 9.51 -15.17 1.34
C THR A 20 10.66 -16.10 1.00
N GLU A 21 10.35 -17.37 0.76
CA GLU A 21 11.33 -18.35 0.26
C GLU A 21 11.57 -18.15 -1.23
N PRO A 22 12.79 -18.40 -1.75
CA PRO A 22 13.11 -18.24 -3.16
C PRO A 22 12.81 -19.54 -3.93
N ILE A 23 12.13 -19.45 -5.08
CA ILE A 23 11.89 -20.58 -5.99
C ILE A 23 12.61 -20.29 -7.32
N ASP A 24 13.38 -21.27 -7.80
CA ASP A 24 14.29 -21.20 -8.96
C ASP A 24 13.68 -21.92 -10.18
N PHE A 25 13.68 -21.28 -11.35
CA PHE A 25 12.94 -21.73 -12.54
C PHE A 25 13.62 -21.37 -13.87
N GLY A 26 13.97 -22.39 -14.66
CA GLY A 26 14.74 -22.23 -15.90
C GLY A 26 13.90 -22.38 -17.18
N LYS A 27 13.64 -21.26 -17.86
CA LYS A 27 13.27 -21.10 -19.29
C LYS A 27 11.82 -21.29 -19.77
N VAL A 28 11.04 -22.31 -19.39
CA VAL A 28 9.60 -22.34 -19.80
C VAL A 28 8.79 -21.36 -18.96
N GLU A 29 9.21 -21.16 -17.72
CA GLU A 29 8.60 -20.22 -16.80
C GLU A 29 8.94 -18.78 -17.06
N LEU A 30 10.03 -18.48 -17.75
CA LEU A 30 10.40 -17.10 -18.07
C LEU A 30 9.32 -16.38 -18.89
N LYS A 31 8.54 -17.10 -19.69
CA LYS A 31 7.47 -16.50 -20.49
C LYS A 31 6.19 -16.25 -19.69
N TYR A 32 5.81 -17.22 -18.84
CA TYR A 32 4.71 -17.07 -17.89
C TYR A 32 5.02 -16.01 -16.82
N HIS A 33 6.20 -16.06 -16.21
CA HIS A 33 6.70 -14.99 -15.33
C HIS A 33 6.75 -13.67 -16.05
N LEU A 34 7.18 -13.58 -17.31
CA LEU A 34 7.23 -12.28 -17.98
C LEU A 34 5.83 -11.70 -18.21
N GLU A 35 4.87 -12.50 -18.67
CA GLU A 35 3.48 -12.06 -18.82
C GLU A 35 2.86 -11.70 -17.46
N ASP A 36 3.04 -12.52 -16.43
CA ASP A 36 2.56 -12.27 -15.07
C ASP A 36 3.27 -11.06 -14.42
N LEU A 37 4.56 -10.84 -14.66
CA LEU A 37 5.33 -9.69 -14.20
C LEU A 37 4.93 -8.41 -14.95
N ILE A 38 4.61 -8.51 -16.24
CA ILE A 38 4.08 -7.39 -17.04
C ILE A 38 2.68 -7.04 -16.53
N ILE A 39 1.80 -8.03 -16.32
CA ILE A 39 0.47 -7.83 -15.75
C ILE A 39 0.56 -7.23 -14.35
N ASP A 40 1.46 -7.74 -13.50
CA ASP A 40 1.70 -7.20 -12.16
C ASP A 40 2.25 -5.77 -12.21
N ARG A 41 3.13 -5.45 -13.16
CA ARG A 41 3.63 -4.09 -13.37
C ARG A 41 2.52 -3.15 -13.84
N GLU A 42 1.74 -3.54 -14.84
CA GLU A 42 0.62 -2.74 -15.36
C GLU A 42 -0.43 -2.50 -14.27
N LEU A 43 -0.78 -3.55 -13.52
CA LEU A 43 -1.70 -3.45 -12.39
C LEU A 43 -1.15 -2.54 -11.29
N LYS A 44 0.14 -2.65 -10.96
CA LYS A 44 0.81 -1.76 -10.02
C LYS A 44 0.81 -0.32 -10.49
N GLU A 45 1.09 -0.07 -11.78
CA GLU A 45 1.06 1.27 -12.35
C GLU A 45 -0.34 1.88 -12.32
N LEU A 46 -1.38 1.08 -12.62
CA LEU A 46 -2.79 1.51 -12.51
C LEU A 46 -3.18 1.81 -11.07
N LEU A 47 -2.81 0.94 -10.13
CA LEU A 47 -3.04 1.14 -8.70
C LEU A 47 -2.34 2.40 -8.19
N LEU A 48 -1.08 2.63 -8.57
CA LEU A 48 -0.33 3.83 -8.21
C LEU A 48 -1.00 5.08 -8.77
N LYS A 49 -1.40 5.08 -10.04
CA LYS A 49 -2.15 6.20 -10.64
C LYS A 49 -3.47 6.46 -9.90
N ALA A 50 -4.20 5.41 -9.54
CA ALA A 50 -5.46 5.53 -8.81
C ALA A 50 -5.24 6.07 -7.38
N ILE A 51 -4.16 5.69 -6.71
CA ILE A 51 -3.75 6.26 -5.41
C ILE A 51 -3.39 7.74 -5.54
N MET A 52 -2.68 8.14 -6.61
CA MET A 52 -2.34 9.54 -6.88
C MET A 52 -3.57 10.42 -7.17
N CYS A 53 -4.73 9.85 -7.48
CA CYS A 53 -6.00 10.58 -7.62
C CYS A 53 -6.73 10.82 -6.29
N LEU A 54 -6.20 10.29 -5.18
CA LEU A 54 -6.72 10.55 -3.85
C LEU A 54 -6.21 11.89 -3.32
N GLU A 55 -6.88 12.42 -2.30
CA GLU A 55 -6.35 13.59 -1.60
C GLU A 55 -5.06 13.21 -0.85
N GLU A 56 -4.12 14.14 -0.70
CA GLU A 56 -2.82 13.91 -0.04
C GLU A 56 -2.97 13.21 1.33
N ARG A 57 -3.99 13.59 2.10
CA ARG A 57 -4.28 12.98 3.40
C ARG A 57 -4.73 11.53 3.30
N GLN A 58 -5.51 11.20 2.26
CA GLN A 58 -5.99 9.84 2.00
C GLN A 58 -4.83 8.95 1.53
N GLU A 59 -3.99 9.46 0.62
CA GLU A 59 -2.77 8.81 0.15
C GLU A 59 -1.83 8.51 1.32
N ASN A 60 -1.54 9.50 2.16
CA ASN A 60 -0.68 9.33 3.33
C ASN A 60 -1.19 8.24 4.29
N ILE A 61 -2.50 8.19 4.56
CA ILE A 61 -3.08 7.15 5.42
C ILE A 61 -2.94 5.77 4.78
N ILE A 62 -3.15 5.64 3.46
CA ILE A 62 -2.94 4.38 2.74
C ILE A 62 -1.46 3.95 2.80
N ALA A 63 -0.53 4.86 2.52
CA ALA A 63 0.90 4.59 2.56
C ALA A 63 1.36 4.14 3.96
N LEU A 64 0.87 4.79 5.02
CA LEU A 64 1.18 4.40 6.39
C LEU A 64 0.54 3.05 6.76
N LYS A 65 -0.70 2.80 6.32
CA LYS A 65 -1.43 1.57 6.64
C LYS A 65 -0.86 0.34 5.95
N PHE A 66 -0.60 0.44 4.65
CA PHE A 66 -0.25 -0.70 3.80
C PHE A 66 1.23 -0.71 3.41
N GLY A 67 1.86 0.47 3.24
CA GLY A 67 3.29 0.57 2.96
C GLY A 67 4.16 0.43 4.21
N ALA A 68 3.75 1.06 5.33
CA ALA A 68 4.46 0.98 6.60
C ALA A 68 3.82 0.01 7.62
N CYS A 69 2.75 -0.70 7.25
CA CYS A 69 2.05 -1.68 8.07
C CYS A 69 1.61 -1.17 9.46
N LEU A 70 1.29 0.12 9.59
CA LEU A 70 0.89 0.73 10.87
C LEU A 70 -0.58 0.43 11.23
N THR A 71 -0.84 0.34 12.53
CA THR A 71 -2.21 0.28 13.07
C THR A 71 -2.91 1.63 12.96
N ASN A 72 -4.26 1.63 12.99
CA ASN A 72 -5.03 2.87 12.94
C ASN A 72 -4.70 3.79 14.12
N ARG A 73 -4.45 3.22 15.30
CA ARG A 73 -3.97 3.94 16.49
C ARG A 73 -2.60 4.61 16.29
N GLN A 74 -1.64 3.92 15.67
CA GLN A 74 -0.32 4.50 15.37
C GLN A 74 -0.42 5.64 14.36
N ILE A 75 -1.21 5.45 13.30
CA ILE A 75 -1.47 6.49 12.29
C ILE A 75 -2.16 7.70 12.92
N ALA A 76 -3.13 7.47 13.80
CA ALA A 76 -3.83 8.52 14.54
C ALA A 76 -2.85 9.37 15.37
N GLY A 77 -1.91 8.73 16.08
CA GLY A 77 -0.85 9.43 16.79
C GLY A 77 0.07 10.26 15.88
N LEU A 78 0.48 9.68 14.74
CA LEU A 78 1.38 10.35 13.80
C LEU A 78 0.73 11.57 13.11
N MET A 79 -0.56 11.46 12.78
CA MET A 79 -1.31 12.48 12.03
C MET A 79 -2.13 13.41 12.92
N ARG A 80 -2.05 13.27 14.25
CA ARG A 80 -2.86 14.02 15.24
C ARG A 80 -4.37 13.90 14.99
N LEU A 81 -4.82 12.68 14.70
CA LEU A 81 -6.22 12.32 14.48
C LEU A 81 -6.71 11.38 15.58
N THR A 82 -8.02 11.11 15.59
CA THR A 82 -8.56 9.98 16.37
C THR A 82 -8.51 8.71 15.54
N GLU A 83 -8.43 7.55 16.21
CA GLU A 83 -8.44 6.25 15.55
C GLU A 83 -9.69 6.02 14.69
N SER A 84 -10.86 6.45 15.19
CA SER A 84 -12.13 6.38 14.44
C SER A 84 -12.12 7.24 13.18
N ASN A 85 -11.49 8.42 13.23
CA ASN A 85 -11.35 9.29 12.06
C ASN A 85 -10.42 8.65 11.01
N VAL A 86 -9.29 8.07 11.44
CA VAL A 86 -8.40 7.30 10.55
C VAL A 86 -9.16 6.15 9.88
N GLY A 87 -9.94 5.37 10.64
CA GLY A 87 -10.76 4.29 10.07
C GLY A 87 -11.78 4.79 9.05
N THR A 88 -12.45 5.91 9.33
CA THR A 88 -13.42 6.54 8.41
C THR A 88 -12.74 7.01 7.12
N ILE A 89 -11.59 7.68 7.24
CA ILE A 89 -10.83 8.13 6.07
C ILE A 89 -10.37 6.91 5.26
N LEU A 90 -9.80 5.89 5.90
CA LEU A 90 -9.36 4.66 5.23
C LEU A 90 -10.51 4.00 4.44
N TYR A 91 -11.69 3.87 5.04
CA TYR A 91 -12.86 3.33 4.36
C TYR A 91 -13.23 4.14 3.11
N ARG A 92 -13.30 5.47 3.23
CA ARG A 92 -13.62 6.36 2.11
C ARG A 92 -12.56 6.29 1.00
N SER A 93 -11.28 6.27 1.37
CA SER A 93 -10.17 6.13 0.43
C SER A 93 -10.23 4.82 -0.34
N LEU A 94 -10.48 3.69 0.36
CA LEU A 94 -10.61 2.38 -0.27
C LEU A 94 -11.84 2.29 -1.17
N LYS A 95 -12.96 2.90 -0.78
CA LYS A 95 -14.15 2.99 -1.63
C LYS A 95 -13.84 3.77 -2.91
N LYS A 96 -13.24 4.96 -2.79
CA LYS A 96 -12.86 5.78 -3.94
C LYS A 96 -11.85 5.05 -4.86
N LEU A 97 -10.89 4.35 -4.27
CA LEU A 97 -9.93 3.54 -5.03
C LEU A 97 -10.63 2.40 -5.79
N LYS A 98 -11.59 1.72 -5.16
CA LYS A 98 -12.41 0.69 -5.81
C LYS A 98 -13.24 1.26 -6.97
N ASP A 99 -13.83 2.45 -6.79
CA ASP A 99 -14.63 3.10 -7.82
C ASP A 99 -13.76 3.50 -9.02
N ILE A 100 -12.58 4.09 -8.78
CA ILE A 100 -11.60 4.43 -9.84
C ILE A 100 -11.15 3.17 -10.61
N LEU A 101 -10.84 2.08 -9.89
CA LEU A 101 -10.40 0.85 -10.53
C LEU A 101 -11.52 0.14 -11.31
N LYS A 102 -12.78 0.27 -10.87
CA LYS A 102 -13.96 -0.18 -11.63
C LYS A 102 -14.13 0.60 -12.92
N GLU A 103 -13.99 1.92 -12.88
CA GLU A 103 -14.06 2.78 -14.07
C GLU A 103 -12.96 2.44 -15.09
N GLN A 104 -11.79 2.00 -14.60
CA GLN A 104 -10.68 1.54 -15.44
C GLN A 104 -10.82 0.09 -15.93
N GLY A 105 -11.89 -0.61 -15.57
CA GLY A 105 -12.14 -2.00 -15.97
C GLY A 105 -11.24 -3.03 -15.28
N VAL A 106 -10.53 -2.64 -14.22
CA VAL A 106 -9.57 -3.49 -13.49
C VAL A 106 -10.28 -4.45 -12.53
N VAL A 107 -11.44 -4.04 -12.02
CA VAL A 107 -12.20 -4.81 -11.01
C VAL A 107 -13.68 -4.88 -11.41
N SER A 108 -14.25 -6.09 -11.46
CA SER A 108 -15.68 -6.34 -11.73
C SER A 108 -16.61 -5.89 -10.59
#